data_AF-A0A5C9AYA4-F1
#
_entry.id   AF-A0A5C9AYA4-F1
#
_cell.length_a   1.000
_cell.length_b   1.000
_cell.length_c   1.000
_cell.angle_alpha   90.00
_cell.angle_beta   90.00
_cell.angle_gamma   90.00
#
_symmetry.space_group_name_H-M   'P 1'
#
loop_
_entity.id
_entity.type
_entity.pdbx_description
1 polymer ?
#
loop_
_entity_poly.entity_id
_entity_poly.type
_entity_poly.pdbx_seq_one_letter_code
_entity_poly.pdbx_strand_id
1 'polypeptide(L)'
;MSESGLNQLGENYSDLALILWQEMQSIEEPVLRERVVRRVRESMVRRYGSTDRGRSLSDRMQQLQVSLSDRGFDVELDMTGDLPILRENSCPYQELASTDAGICGLEQEVFEEVLGTKVTLTKCCRDGHHCCEFQAETVAS
;
A
#
# COMPACT_ATOMS: atom_id res chain seq x y z
N MET A 1 -5.46 20.72 22.21
CA MET A 1 -4.70 19.47 22.46
C MET A 1 -3.24 19.76 22.13
N SER A 2 -2.28 19.28 22.91
CA SER A 2 -0.85 19.53 22.70
C SER A 2 -0.27 18.59 21.64
N GLU A 3 0.79 19.01 20.94
CA GLU A 3 1.52 18.17 19.97
C GLU A 3 1.99 16.84 20.59
N SER A 4 2.43 16.87 21.85
CA SER A 4 2.82 15.68 22.61
C SER A 4 1.66 14.68 22.78
N GLY A 5 0.42 15.15 22.94
CA GLY A 5 -0.76 14.29 23.04
C GLY A 5 -1.19 13.70 21.69
N LEU A 6 -0.90 14.38 20.57
CA LEU A 6 -1.17 13.86 19.23
C LEU A 6 -0.12 12.82 18.81
N ASN A 7 1.16 13.05 19.13
CA ASN A 7 2.23 12.09 18.86
C ASN A 7 2.05 10.78 19.64
N GLN A 8 1.72 10.84 20.93
CA GLN A 8 1.44 9.63 21.72
C GLN A 8 0.24 8.83 21.19
N LEU A 9 -0.79 9.50 20.66
CA LEU A 9 -1.91 8.79 20.04
C LEU A 9 -1.48 8.06 18.77
N GLY A 10 -0.66 8.69 17.92
CA GLY A 10 -0.11 8.06 16.71
C GLY A 10 0.78 6.85 16.99
N GLU A 11 1.65 6.95 18.01
CA GLU A 11 2.49 5.84 18.46
C GLU A 11 1.64 4.65 18.96
N ASN A 12 0.62 4.90 19.78
CA ASN A 12 -0.26 3.84 20.30
C ASN A 12 -1.01 3.07 19.19
N TYR A 13 -1.40 3.76 18.10
CA TYR A 13 -2.07 3.08 16.97
C TYR A 13 -1.10 2.27 16.12
N SER A 14 0.15 2.71 16.01
CA SER A 14 1.20 2.00 15.26
C SER A 14 1.58 0.70 15.98
N ASP A 15 1.75 0.77 17.31
CA ASP A 15 1.97 -0.41 18.16
C ASP A 15 0.83 -1.42 18.03
N LEU A 16 -0.43 -0.95 18.11
CA LEU A 16 -1.59 -1.83 17.96
C LEU A 16 -1.63 -2.48 16.56
N ALA A 17 -1.33 -1.73 15.50
CA ALA A 17 -1.30 -2.26 14.14
C ALA A 17 -0.22 -3.34 13.98
N LEU A 18 0.95 -3.13 14.58
CA LEU A 18 2.04 -4.11 14.56
C LEU A 18 1.65 -5.41 15.29
N ILE A 19 1.06 -5.30 16.48
CA ILE A 19 0.58 -6.47 17.25
C ILE A 19 -0.49 -7.23 16.45
N LEU A 20 -1.50 -6.53 15.92
CA LEU A 20 -2.56 -7.16 15.14
C LEU A 20 -2.03 -7.85 13.88
N TRP A 21 -1.05 -7.25 13.21
CA TRP A 21 -0.38 -7.86 12.07
C TRP A 21 0.35 -9.15 12.46
N GLN A 22 1.16 -9.11 13.52
CA GLN A 22 1.88 -10.28 14.02
C GLN A 22 0.95 -11.41 14.43
N GLU A 23 -0.12 -11.11 15.16
CA GLU A 23 -1.13 -12.11 15.58
C GLU A 23 -1.91 -12.69 14.40
N MET A 24 -2.15 -11.90 13.34
CA MET A 24 -2.72 -12.43 12.11
C MET A 24 -1.78 -13.41 11.41
N GLN A 25 -0.48 -13.09 11.37
CA GLN A 25 0.54 -13.92 10.72
C GLN A 25 0.86 -15.19 11.52
N SER A 26 0.69 -15.17 12.84
CA SER A 26 0.91 -16.31 13.75
C SER A 26 -0.20 -17.37 13.70
N ILE A 27 -1.31 -17.11 12.99
CA ILE A 27 -2.37 -18.12 12.77
C ILE A 27 -1.78 -19.38 12.15
N GLU A 28 -1.82 -20.49 12.89
CA GLU A 28 -1.23 -21.77 12.49
C GLU A 28 -1.94 -22.42 11.31
N GLU A 29 -3.27 -22.28 11.23
CA GLU A 29 -4.09 -22.86 10.17
C GLU A 29 -3.97 -22.01 8.89
N PRO A 30 -3.31 -22.51 7.82
CA PRO A 30 -2.95 -21.69 6.67
C PRO A 30 -4.15 -21.10 5.92
N VAL A 31 -5.24 -21.87 5.78
CA VAL A 31 -6.42 -21.43 5.03
C VAL A 31 -7.12 -20.27 5.77
N LEU A 32 -7.19 -20.35 7.10
CA LEU A 32 -7.71 -19.28 7.94
C LEU A 32 -6.83 -18.04 7.86
N ARG A 33 -5.50 -18.19 7.95
CA ARG A 33 -4.56 -17.07 7.83
C ARG A 33 -4.74 -16.34 6.50
N GLU A 34 -4.70 -17.07 5.39
CA GLU A 34 -4.91 -16.53 4.04
C GLU A 34 -6.28 -15.84 3.92
N ARG A 35 -7.33 -16.42 4.52
CA ARG A 35 -8.67 -15.82 4.53
C ARG A 35 -8.71 -14.50 5.29
N VAL A 36 -8.01 -14.38 6.42
CA VAL A 36 -7.95 -13.13 7.18
C VAL A 36 -7.16 -12.08 6.39
N VAL A 37 -5.97 -12.40 5.90
CA VAL A 37 -5.14 -11.50 5.08
C VAL A 37 -5.92 -11.00 3.86
N ARG A 38 -6.61 -11.89 3.14
CA ARG A 38 -7.48 -11.52 2.00
C ARG A 38 -8.55 -10.50 2.41
N ARG A 39 -9.19 -10.67 3.57
CA ARG A 39 -10.23 -9.73 4.04
C ARG A 39 -9.65 -8.38 4.44
N VAL A 40 -8.43 -8.35 4.96
CA VAL A 40 -7.68 -7.10 5.20
C VAL A 40 -7.41 -6.41 3.87
N ARG A 41 -6.86 -7.13 2.88
CA ARG A 41 -6.65 -6.64 1.52
C ARG A 41 -7.91 -6.02 0.91
N GLU A 42 -9.02 -6.74 0.93
CA GLU A 42 -10.31 -6.26 0.42
C GLU A 42 -10.79 -4.99 1.15
N SER A 43 -10.49 -4.87 2.45
CA SER A 43 -10.81 -3.68 3.22
C SER A 43 -9.93 -2.50 2.82
N MET A 44 -8.64 -2.73 2.57
CA MET A 44 -7.71 -1.72 2.05
C MET A 44 -8.11 -1.25 0.65
N VAL A 45 -8.46 -2.17 -0.26
CA VAL A 45 -8.98 -1.83 -1.60
C VAL A 45 -10.22 -0.93 -1.49
N ARG A 46 -11.19 -1.28 -0.63
CA ARG A 46 -12.36 -0.41 -0.38
C ARG A 46 -11.95 0.94 0.22
N ARG A 47 -10.93 0.97 1.08
CA ARG A 47 -10.44 2.18 1.75
C ARG A 47 -9.75 3.13 0.77
N TYR A 48 -8.91 2.65 -0.14
CA TYR A 48 -8.21 3.44 -1.15
C TYR A 48 -9.08 3.74 -2.38
N GLY A 49 -10.29 3.18 -2.41
CA GLY A 49 -11.23 3.40 -3.49
C GLY A 49 -10.96 2.46 -4.66
N SER A 50 -11.97 2.27 -5.50
CA SER A 50 -11.81 1.57 -6.76
C SER A 50 -11.65 2.60 -7.87
N THR A 51 -10.80 2.30 -8.85
CA THR A 51 -10.74 3.08 -10.08
C THR A 51 -11.75 2.54 -11.08
N ASP A 52 -12.27 3.43 -11.93
CA ASP A 52 -13.13 3.01 -13.04
C ASP A 52 -12.30 2.27 -14.09
N ARG A 53 -12.50 0.95 -14.23
CA ARG A 53 -11.77 0.10 -15.17
C ARG A 53 -12.04 0.44 -16.64
N GLY A 54 -13.04 1.26 -16.94
CA GLY A 54 -13.26 1.81 -18.28
C GLY A 54 -12.33 2.98 -18.65
N ARG A 55 -11.56 3.50 -17.69
CA ARG A 55 -10.60 4.60 -17.92
C ARG A 55 -9.21 4.09 -18.32
N SER A 56 -8.41 5.00 -18.87
CA SER A 56 -7.01 4.71 -19.19
C SER A 56 -6.23 4.33 -17.93
N LEU A 57 -5.13 3.56 -18.08
CA LEU A 57 -4.23 3.27 -16.96
C LEU A 57 -3.73 4.57 -16.30
N SER A 58 -3.42 5.58 -17.10
CA SER A 58 -2.98 6.89 -16.63
C SER A 58 -3.99 7.56 -15.71
N ASP A 59 -5.27 7.59 -16.10
CA ASP A 59 -6.34 8.16 -15.27
C ASP A 59 -6.51 7.40 -13.95
N ARG A 60 -6.41 6.07 -14.00
CA ARG A 60 -6.54 5.20 -12.82
C ARG A 60 -5.38 5.40 -11.85
N MET A 61 -4.15 5.53 -12.37
CA MET A 61 -2.96 5.88 -11.56
C MET A 61 -3.12 7.24 -10.89
N GLN A 62 -3.64 8.25 -11.61
CA GLN A 62 -3.89 9.56 -11.04
C GLN A 62 -4.99 9.53 -9.96
N GLN A 63 -6.05 8.74 -10.16
CA GLN A 63 -7.08 8.54 -9.14
C GLN A 63 -6.53 7.87 -7.88
N LEU A 64 -5.68 6.85 -8.04
CA LEU A 64 -5.00 6.20 -6.92
C LEU A 64 -4.11 7.20 -6.16
N GLN A 65 -3.28 7.98 -6.88
CA GLN A 65 -2.44 9.01 -6.28
C GLN A 65 -3.27 9.98 -5.42
N VAL A 66 -4.33 10.58 -5.99
CA VAL A 66 -5.20 11.51 -5.27
C VAL A 66 -5.82 10.86 -4.03
N SER A 67 -6.30 9.62 -4.16
CA SER A 67 -6.91 8.90 -3.05
C SER A 67 -5.92 8.65 -1.89
N LEU A 68 -4.68 8.30 -2.21
CA LEU A 68 -3.62 8.10 -1.23
C LEU A 68 -3.22 9.43 -0.57
N SER A 69 -3.01 10.49 -1.36
CA SER A 69 -2.69 11.83 -0.84
C SER A 69 -3.77 12.36 0.10
N ASP A 70 -5.06 12.19 -0.23
CA ASP A 70 -6.19 12.58 0.63
C ASP A 70 -6.20 11.85 1.99
N ARG A 71 -5.45 10.74 2.11
CA ARG A 71 -5.32 9.93 3.32
C ARG A 71 -4.00 10.16 4.05
N GLY A 72 -3.20 11.13 3.59
CA GLY A 72 -1.93 11.52 4.23
C GLY A 72 -0.71 10.77 3.73
N PHE A 73 -0.81 10.01 2.64
CA PHE A 73 0.35 9.39 2.01
C PHE A 73 1.13 10.45 1.24
N ASP A 74 2.46 10.43 1.37
CA ASP A 74 3.37 11.27 0.59
C ASP A 74 3.72 10.54 -0.72
N VAL A 75 2.92 10.81 -1.76
CA VAL A 75 2.98 10.11 -3.05
C VAL A 75 3.10 11.05 -4.25
N GLU A 76 3.89 10.61 -5.22
CA GLU A 76 4.08 11.25 -6.52
C GLU A 76 3.83 10.26 -7.66
N LEU A 77 3.46 10.78 -8.81
CA LEU A 77 3.24 9.99 -10.01
C LEU A 77 4.20 10.43 -11.12
N ASP A 78 5.06 9.53 -11.56
CA ASP A 78 5.96 9.72 -12.69
C ASP A 78 5.37 9.05 -13.94
N MET A 79 5.07 9.88 -14.94
CA MET A 79 4.48 9.48 -16.23
C MET A 79 5.43 9.75 -17.40
N THR A 80 6.70 10.04 -17.13
CA THR A 80 7.66 10.47 -18.17
C THR A 80 8.25 9.31 -18.97
N GLY A 81 8.22 8.10 -18.41
CA GLY A 81 8.70 6.87 -19.04
C GLY A 81 7.60 6.07 -19.75
N ASP A 82 7.99 4.88 -20.22
CA ASP A 82 7.08 3.97 -20.95
C ASP A 82 5.97 3.39 -20.06
N LEU A 83 6.26 3.22 -18.77
CA LEU A 83 5.33 2.70 -17.77
C LEU A 83 5.17 3.70 -16.62
N PRO A 84 3.93 3.92 -16.14
CA PRO A 84 3.67 4.85 -15.05
C PRO A 84 4.20 4.29 -13.72
N ILE A 85 4.80 5.15 -12.91
CA ILE A 85 5.38 4.80 -11.60
C ILE A 85 4.72 5.65 -10.53
N LEU A 86 4.07 5.00 -9.57
CA LEU A 86 3.64 5.62 -8.32
C LEU A 86 4.79 5.52 -7.32
N ARG A 87 5.28 6.65 -6.82
CA ARG A 87 6.35 6.72 -5.81
C ARG A 87 5.76 7.11 -4.47
N GLU A 88 6.05 6.35 -3.45
CA GLU A 88 5.85 6.73 -2.04
C GLU A 88 7.17 7.25 -1.48
N ASN A 89 7.23 8.57 -1.25
CA ASN A 89 8.41 9.25 -0.75
C ASN A 89 8.70 8.87 0.72
N SER A 90 7.65 8.52 1.47
CA SER A 90 7.73 8.02 2.84
C SER A 90 6.86 6.77 2.98
N CYS A 91 7.46 5.62 3.29
CA CYS A 91 6.71 4.38 3.47
C CYS A 91 5.78 4.51 4.69
N PRO A 92 4.45 4.41 4.52
CA PRO A 92 3.48 4.56 5.61
C PRO A 92 3.54 3.38 6.59
N TYR A 93 4.17 2.28 6.19
CA TYR A 93 4.28 1.03 6.94
C TYR A 93 5.70 0.71 7.38
N GLN A 94 6.59 1.70 7.49
CA GLN A 94 8.01 1.49 7.77
C GLN A 94 8.27 0.52 8.95
N GLU A 95 7.55 0.69 10.07
CA GLU A 95 7.68 -0.17 11.26
C GLU A 95 7.22 -1.61 10.97
N LEU A 96 6.07 -1.80 10.34
CA LEU A 96 5.58 -3.12 9.95
C LEU A 96 6.52 -3.79 8.93
N ALA A 97 6.97 -3.04 7.93
CA ALA A 97 7.84 -3.53 6.85
C ALA A 97 9.20 -3.99 7.37
N SER A 98 9.71 -3.34 8.43
CA SER A 98 10.94 -3.78 9.11
C SER A 98 10.80 -5.11 9.84
N THR A 99 9.57 -5.48 10.20
CA THR A 99 9.26 -6.70 10.96
C THR A 99 8.83 -7.85 10.03
N ASP A 100 8.01 -7.55 9.02
CA ASP A 100 7.45 -8.53 8.11
C ASP A 100 7.33 -7.97 6.69
N ALA A 101 8.00 -8.62 5.75
CA ALA A 101 7.97 -8.27 4.33
C ALA A 101 6.58 -8.38 3.69
N GLY A 102 5.67 -9.13 4.29
CA GLY A 102 4.32 -9.38 3.80
C GLY A 102 3.46 -8.13 3.68
N ILE A 103 3.72 -7.07 4.45
CA ILE A 103 2.96 -5.82 4.34
C ILE A 103 3.21 -5.12 2.99
N CYS A 104 4.45 -5.14 2.49
CA CYS A 104 4.79 -4.57 1.19
C CYS A 104 4.13 -5.36 0.05
N GLY A 105 4.08 -6.68 0.18
CA GLY A 105 3.38 -7.54 -0.78
C GLY A 105 1.86 -7.30 -0.75
N LEU A 106 1.28 -7.18 0.45
CA LEU A 106 -0.13 -6.86 0.61
C LEU A 106 -0.49 -5.52 -0.05
N GLU A 107 0.33 -4.48 0.15
CA GLU A 107 0.14 -3.16 -0.46
C GLU A 107 0.23 -3.22 -1.99
N GLN A 108 1.22 -3.92 -2.53
CA GLN A 108 1.32 -4.16 -3.96
C GLN A 108 0.04 -4.81 -4.51
N GLU A 109 -0.46 -5.89 -3.88
CA GLU A 109 -1.70 -6.55 -4.30
C GLU A 109 -2.94 -5.64 -4.19
N VAL A 110 -2.97 -4.73 -3.20
CA VAL A 110 -4.02 -3.72 -3.10
C VAL A 110 -3.98 -2.80 -4.32
N PHE A 111 -2.80 -2.30 -4.70
CA PHE A 111 -2.66 -1.44 -5.87
C PHE A 111 -2.98 -2.18 -7.17
N GLU A 112 -2.60 -3.45 -7.31
CA GLU A 112 -3.01 -4.29 -8.44
C GLU A 112 -4.53 -4.36 -8.59
N GLU A 113 -5.25 -4.58 -7.47
CA GLU A 113 -6.70 -4.72 -7.48
C GLU A 113 -7.40 -3.39 -7.77
N VAL A 114 -6.90 -2.29 -7.19
CA VAL A 114 -7.42 -0.93 -7.40
C VAL A 114 -7.20 -0.48 -8.85
N LEU A 115 -6.03 -0.76 -9.40
CA LEU A 115 -5.64 -0.41 -10.77
C LEU A 115 -6.08 -1.45 -11.79
N GLY A 116 -6.58 -2.61 -11.38
CA GLY A 116 -7.00 -3.69 -12.28
C GLY A 116 -5.93 -4.12 -13.30
N THR A 117 -4.65 -3.98 -12.97
CA THR A 117 -3.50 -4.41 -13.77
C THR A 117 -2.39 -4.87 -12.83
N LYS A 118 -1.37 -5.54 -13.38
CA LYS A 118 -0.21 -5.94 -12.60
C LYS A 118 0.65 -4.74 -12.21
N VAL A 119 1.22 -4.82 -11.01
CA VAL A 119 2.05 -3.78 -10.41
C VAL A 119 3.26 -4.47 -9.82
N THR A 120 4.44 -3.95 -10.11
CA THR A 120 5.70 -4.44 -9.54
C THR A 120 6.27 -3.40 -8.59
N LEU A 121 6.60 -3.83 -7.36
CA LEU A 121 7.39 -3.04 -6.42
C LEU A 121 8.88 -3.08 -6.85
N THR A 122 9.34 -2.04 -7.54
CA THR A 122 10.69 -1.98 -8.14
C THR A 122 11.75 -1.41 -7.20
N LYS A 123 11.33 -0.62 -6.20
CA LYS A 123 12.15 -0.11 -5.10
C LYS A 123 11.38 -0.24 -3.80
N CYS A 124 12.06 -0.52 -2.69
CA CYS A 124 11.42 -0.66 -1.39
C CYS A 124 12.29 -0.07 -0.27
N CYS A 125 11.69 0.76 0.59
CA CYS A 125 12.39 1.35 1.74
C CYS A 125 13.00 0.30 2.68
N ARG A 126 12.32 -0.85 2.84
CA ARG A 126 12.83 -1.99 3.61
C ARG A 126 14.17 -2.49 3.07
N ASP A 127 14.35 -2.46 1.76
CA ASP A 127 15.56 -2.93 1.08
C ASP A 127 16.63 -1.82 1.00
N GLY A 128 16.53 -0.79 1.85
CA GLY A 128 17.50 0.31 1.97
C GLY A 128 17.31 1.44 0.96
N HIS A 129 16.23 1.45 0.19
CA HIS A 129 15.94 2.52 -0.76
C HIS A 129 15.30 3.72 -0.04
N HIS A 130 15.35 4.90 -0.66
CA HIS A 130 14.76 6.11 -0.07
C HIS A 130 13.24 6.21 -0.24
N CYS A 131 12.65 5.42 -1.15
CA CYS A 131 11.24 5.42 -1.47
C CYS A 131 10.79 4.02 -1.91
N CYS A 132 9.47 3.80 -1.90
CA CYS A 132 8.86 2.68 -2.57
C CYS A 132 8.40 3.12 -3.97
N GLU A 133 8.71 2.33 -5.01
CA GLU A 133 8.25 2.60 -6.37
C GLU A 133 7.39 1.44 -6.88
N PHE A 134 6.16 1.75 -7.25
CA PHE A 134 5.17 0.82 -7.79
C PHE A 134 4.97 1.13 -9.27
N GLN A 135 5.49 0.25 -10.13
CA GLN A 135 5.36 0.39 -11.57
C GLN A 135 4.20 -0.46 -12.06
N ALA A 136 3.22 0.15 -12.73
CA ALA A 136 2.10 -0.58 -13.31
C ALA A 136 2.45 -1.11 -14.72
N GLU A 137 2.05 -2.34 -15.00
CA GLU A 137 2.18 -2.95 -16.32
C GLU A 137 1.08 -2.44 -17.26
N THR A 138 1.43 -2.23 -18.53
CA THR A 138 0.44 -1.99 -19.58
C THR A 138 -0.33 -3.29 -19.85
N VAL A 139 -1.65 -3.20 -19.85
CA VAL A 139 -2.49 -4.28 -20.33
C VAL A 139 -2.29 -4.36 -21.84
N ALA A 140 -1.61 -5.40 -22.33
CA ALA A 140 -1.56 -5.67 -23.76
C ALA A 140 -3.01 -5.80 -24.26
N SER A 141 -3.36 -4.95 -25.24
CA SER A 141 -4.69 -4.89 -25.85
C SER A 141 -4.99 -6.14 -26.67
#